data_AF-B9MRH6-F1
#
_entry.id   AF-B9MRH6-F1
#
_cell.length_a   1.000
_cell.length_b   1.000
_cell.length_c   1.000
_cell.angle_alpha   90.00
_cell.angle_beta   90.00
_cell.angle_gamma   90.00
#
_symmetry.space_group_name_H-M   'P 1'
#
loop_
_entity.id
_entity.type
_entity.pdbx_description
1 polymer ?
#
loop_
_entity_poly.entity_id
_entity_poly.type
_entity_poly.pdbx_seq_one_letter_code
_entity_poly.pdbx_strand_id
1 'polypeptide(L)'
;MKKYIILVLVVLLNMCLLYTPAFAYMLSSSTINHDEEIMKSQRQVSAEYTLNIICDIVNSKDSNSFKKELEKLTGKKAPYERTRFKLSEEYELYRPFVFPYKKILTERGTSIYFEENAKDKMKNFRIDTFQDLINNQFVDKKWLRIVYYEDKPVGYIQINWYDDIGSYDSSEWSIGNYHLFNAIETMKDFLKYKKENTNVKILSFDGLAKYIVSEDGNWWCTDGEGTINPAKYKNMIWSFEEIKNNLNNRPKEMLNYFETYKYVSEMPLGGLPFKPLYESVYERRNKIKNMLIAIILLLATAMTVAGIKLVSRIKNA
;
A
#
# COMPACT_ATOMS: atom_id res chain seq x y z
N MET A 1 49.59 0.24 -42.95
CA MET A 1 48.36 -0.61 -43.00
C MET A 1 48.20 -1.54 -41.80
N LYS A 2 49.13 -2.48 -41.51
CA LYS A 2 48.97 -3.45 -40.39
C LYS A 2 48.68 -2.83 -39.00
N LYS A 3 49.31 -1.71 -38.65
CA LYS A 3 49.09 -1.02 -37.35
C LYS A 3 47.66 -0.46 -37.18
N TYR A 4 47.06 0.04 -38.26
CA TYR A 4 45.69 0.56 -38.24
C TYR A 4 44.66 -0.57 -38.14
N ILE A 5 44.92 -1.71 -38.76
CA ILE A 5 44.07 -2.91 -38.66
C ILE A 5 44.05 -3.43 -37.22
N ILE A 6 45.20 -3.46 -36.55
CA ILE A 6 45.29 -3.87 -35.13
C ILE A 6 44.54 -2.89 -34.23
N LEU A 7 44.68 -1.58 -34.45
CA LEU A 7 43.95 -0.57 -33.67
C LEU A 7 42.43 -0.70 -33.83
N VAL A 8 41.95 -0.89 -35.06
CA VAL A 8 40.51 -1.10 -35.35
C VAL A 8 39.99 -2.37 -34.68
N LEU A 9 40.77 -3.46 -34.70
CA LEU A 9 40.44 -4.69 -33.97
C LEU A 9 40.35 -4.47 -32.46
N VAL A 10 41.29 -3.73 -31.86
CA VAL A 10 41.27 -3.43 -30.42
C VAL A 10 40.08 -2.55 -30.05
N VAL A 11 39.73 -1.56 -30.87
CA VAL A 11 38.54 -0.71 -30.65
C VAL A 11 37.27 -1.53 -30.78
N LEU A 12 37.14 -2.37 -31.81
CA LEU A 12 35.99 -3.26 -31.98
C LEU A 12 35.87 -4.26 -30.83
N LEU A 13 36.98 -4.84 -30.37
CA LEU A 13 36.98 -5.78 -29.26
C LEU A 13 36.55 -5.08 -27.95
N ASN A 14 37.04 -3.86 -27.70
CA ASN A 14 36.62 -3.07 -26.54
C ASN A 14 35.15 -2.67 -26.63
N MET A 15 34.66 -2.25 -27.80
CA MET A 15 33.24 -1.97 -28.01
C MET A 15 32.40 -3.23 -27.76
N CYS A 16 32.79 -4.37 -28.34
CA CYS A 16 32.11 -5.65 -28.10
C CYS A 16 32.09 -6.00 -26.61
N LEU A 17 33.23 -5.86 -25.90
CA LEU A 17 33.34 -6.14 -24.46
C LEU A 17 32.50 -5.19 -23.60
N LEU A 18 32.45 -3.89 -23.94
CA LEU A 18 31.65 -2.88 -23.25
C LEU A 18 30.15 -3.07 -23.49
N TYR A 19 29.75 -3.54 -24.67
CA TYR A 19 28.34 -3.76 -25.01
C TYR A 19 27.84 -5.18 -24.74
N THR A 20 28.70 -6.18 -24.53
CA THR A 20 28.28 -7.55 -24.16
C THR A 20 27.41 -7.60 -22.90
N PRO A 21 27.72 -6.87 -21.80
CA PRO A 21 26.86 -6.82 -20.63
C PRO A 21 25.48 -6.22 -20.95
N ALA A 22 25.44 -5.18 -21.79
CA ALA A 22 24.18 -4.55 -22.22
C ALA A 22 23.35 -5.48 -23.11
N PHE A 23 23.99 -6.22 -24.03
CA PHE A 23 23.34 -7.21 -24.90
C PHE A 23 22.89 -8.46 -24.13
N ALA A 24 23.69 -8.93 -23.17
CA ALA A 24 23.35 -10.05 -22.29
C ALA A 24 22.15 -9.70 -21.40
N TYR A 25 22.09 -8.48 -20.87
CA TYR A 25 20.94 -7.95 -20.14
C TYR A 25 19.67 -7.85 -21.03
N MET A 26 19.84 -7.44 -22.30
CA MET A 26 18.73 -7.36 -23.25
C MET A 26 18.20 -8.75 -23.66
N LEU A 27 19.06 -9.77 -23.67
CA LEU A 27 18.71 -11.17 -24.00
C LEU A 27 18.24 -12.00 -22.80
N SER A 28 18.53 -11.59 -21.56
CA SER A 28 18.10 -12.27 -20.34
C SER A 28 16.66 -11.94 -19.93
N SER A 29 15.80 -11.50 -20.84
CA SER A 29 14.41 -11.11 -20.60
C SER A 29 13.48 -12.27 -20.18
N SER A 30 14.03 -13.39 -19.71
CA SER A 30 13.30 -14.38 -18.93
C SER A 30 13.57 -14.11 -17.45
N THR A 31 12.66 -13.34 -16.83
CA THR A 31 12.60 -12.93 -15.42
C THR A 31 13.70 -11.97 -14.94
N ILE A 32 13.44 -10.66 -15.07
CA ILE A 32 14.21 -9.61 -14.38
C ILE A 32 14.06 -9.82 -12.87
N ASN A 33 15.19 -9.99 -12.18
CA ASN A 33 15.20 -10.03 -10.73
C ASN A 33 15.26 -8.59 -10.18
N HIS A 34 14.10 -8.06 -9.81
CA HIS A 34 13.98 -6.70 -9.31
C HIS A 34 14.69 -6.44 -7.96
N ASP A 35 15.18 -7.48 -7.28
CA ASP A 35 15.85 -7.33 -5.99
C ASP A 35 17.39 -7.19 -6.11
N GLU A 36 17.92 -7.28 -7.33
CA GLU A 36 19.34 -7.04 -7.63
C GLU A 36 19.78 -5.59 -7.31
N GLU A 37 21.06 -5.41 -6.96
CA GLU A 37 21.61 -4.09 -6.61
C GLU A 37 21.49 -3.09 -7.77
N ILE A 38 21.71 -3.52 -9.02
CA ILE A 38 21.57 -2.66 -10.20
C ILE A 38 20.13 -2.14 -10.31
N MET A 39 19.14 -3.00 -10.07
CA MET A 39 17.72 -2.62 -10.11
C MET A 39 17.39 -1.65 -8.97
N LYS A 40 17.92 -1.86 -7.76
CA LYS A 40 17.80 -0.92 -6.64
C LYS A 40 18.41 0.44 -6.96
N SER A 41 19.57 0.47 -7.60
CA SER A 41 20.21 1.72 -8.04
C SER A 41 19.37 2.46 -9.09
N GLN A 42 18.80 1.76 -10.06
CA GLN A 42 17.90 2.38 -11.05
C GLN A 42 16.66 3.00 -10.38
N ARG A 43 16.06 2.32 -9.39
CA ARG A 43 14.95 2.88 -8.61
C ARG A 43 15.36 4.10 -7.79
N GLN A 44 16.56 4.10 -7.20
CA GLN A 44 17.10 5.27 -6.51
C GLN A 44 17.21 6.47 -7.46
N VAL A 45 17.80 6.27 -8.65
CA VAL A 45 17.94 7.33 -9.66
C VAL A 45 16.59 7.87 -10.09
N SER A 46 15.61 6.99 -10.33
CA SER A 46 14.24 7.38 -10.66
C SER A 46 13.60 8.23 -9.55
N ALA A 47 13.73 7.80 -8.28
CA ALA A 47 13.19 8.53 -7.15
C ALA A 47 13.86 9.91 -6.95
N GLU A 48 15.18 10.00 -7.14
CA GLU A 48 15.91 11.28 -7.08
C GLU A 48 15.50 12.23 -8.21
N TYR A 49 15.31 11.70 -9.42
CA TYR A 49 14.81 12.48 -10.54
C TYR A 49 13.41 13.04 -10.25
N THR A 50 12.49 12.22 -9.73
CA THR A 50 11.17 12.68 -9.30
C THR A 50 11.25 13.69 -8.17
N LEU A 51 12.16 13.52 -7.20
CA LEU A 51 12.35 14.47 -6.12
C LEU A 51 12.78 15.86 -6.64
N ASN A 52 13.65 15.91 -7.65
CA ASN A 52 14.02 17.17 -8.29
C ASN A 52 12.82 17.85 -8.96
N ILE A 53 11.96 17.08 -9.63
CA ILE A 53 10.71 17.60 -10.20
C ILE A 53 9.82 18.18 -9.10
N ILE A 54 9.64 17.47 -7.98
CA ILE A 54 8.86 17.95 -6.84
C ILE A 54 9.44 19.27 -6.29
N CYS A 55 10.76 19.36 -6.17
CA CYS A 55 11.43 20.58 -5.71
C CYS A 55 11.15 21.78 -6.64
N ASP A 56 11.14 21.55 -7.95
CA ASP A 56 10.85 22.60 -8.94
C ASP A 56 9.39 23.03 -8.90
N ILE A 57 8.48 22.07 -8.76
CA ILE A 57 7.04 22.31 -8.63
C ILE A 57 6.72 23.14 -7.38
N VAL A 58 7.36 22.83 -6.23
CA VAL A 58 7.13 23.52 -4.96
C VAL A 58 7.73 24.95 -4.95
N ASN A 59 8.80 25.17 -5.71
CA ASN A 59 9.49 26.46 -5.79
C ASN A 59 9.05 27.34 -6.98
N SER A 60 8.13 26.87 -7.82
CA SER A 60 7.59 27.66 -8.93
C SER A 60 6.85 28.92 -8.44
N LYS A 61 6.70 29.92 -9.32
CA LYS A 61 6.14 31.24 -8.97
C LYS A 61 4.65 31.22 -8.59
N ASP A 62 3.95 30.12 -8.86
CA ASP A 62 2.52 30.01 -8.58
C ASP A 62 2.25 29.62 -7.12
N SER A 63 1.12 30.09 -6.60
CA SER A 63 0.59 29.71 -5.28
C SER A 63 0.15 28.24 -5.28
N ASN A 64 1.12 27.34 -5.27
CA ASN A 64 0.89 25.92 -5.34
C ASN A 64 0.33 25.40 -4.00
N SER A 65 -0.72 24.57 -4.04
CA SER A 65 -1.26 23.89 -2.86
C SER A 65 -0.17 23.11 -2.12
N PHE A 66 0.78 22.52 -2.86
CA PHE A 66 1.92 21.81 -2.28
C PHE A 66 2.80 22.71 -1.43
N LYS A 67 3.04 23.95 -1.86
CA LYS A 67 3.85 24.93 -1.09
C LYS A 67 3.21 25.29 0.24
N LYS A 68 1.88 25.46 0.27
CA LYS A 68 1.12 25.71 1.50
C LYS A 68 1.14 24.50 2.44
N GLU A 69 1.04 23.30 1.89
CA GLU A 69 1.08 22.08 2.70
C GLU A 69 2.47 21.83 3.28
N LEU A 70 3.55 22.07 2.51
CA LEU A 70 4.91 22.07 3.09
C LEU A 70 5.06 23.13 4.18
N GLU A 71 4.50 24.33 4.01
CA GLU A 71 4.64 25.40 5.00
C GLU A 71 3.96 25.00 6.31
N LYS A 72 2.78 24.38 6.21
CA LYS A 72 2.04 23.82 7.35
C LYS A 72 2.79 22.70 8.06
N LEU A 73 3.42 21.77 7.31
CA LEU A 73 4.15 20.65 7.89
C LEU A 73 5.50 21.08 8.49
N THR A 74 6.22 21.94 7.78
CA THR A 74 7.58 22.33 8.13
C THR A 74 7.63 23.54 9.06
N GLY A 75 6.63 24.42 9.02
CA GLY A 75 6.63 25.74 9.65
C GLY A 75 7.49 26.77 8.90
N LYS A 76 7.93 26.47 7.67
CA LYS A 76 8.87 27.28 6.90
C LYS A 76 8.21 27.85 5.65
N LYS A 77 8.53 29.10 5.35
CA LYS A 77 8.12 29.77 4.11
C LYS A 77 9.10 29.45 3.00
N ALA A 78 8.58 29.28 1.79
CA ALA A 78 9.41 29.10 0.60
C ALA A 78 10.30 30.34 0.33
N PRO A 79 11.39 30.21 -0.46
CA PRO A 79 11.80 29.03 -1.22
C PRO A 79 12.33 27.89 -0.33
N TYR A 80 12.10 26.66 -0.77
CA TYR A 80 12.63 25.46 -0.13
C TYR A 80 13.93 25.05 -0.81
N GLU A 81 14.98 24.81 -0.04
CA GLU A 81 16.30 24.44 -0.56
C GLU A 81 16.31 22.97 -1.02
N ARG A 82 16.75 22.71 -2.26
CA ARG A 82 16.82 21.35 -2.83
C ARG A 82 17.67 20.40 -1.98
N THR A 83 18.79 20.88 -1.47
CA THR A 83 19.74 20.10 -0.64
C THR A 83 19.17 19.65 0.70
N ARG A 84 18.07 20.24 1.15
CA ARG A 84 17.39 19.85 2.39
C ARG A 84 16.37 18.73 2.18
N PHE A 85 16.02 18.41 0.94
CA PHE A 85 15.19 17.25 0.67
C PHE A 85 16.01 15.96 0.75
N LYS A 86 15.43 14.91 1.35
CA LYS A 86 16.03 13.58 1.47
C LYS A 86 14.98 12.51 1.22
N LEU A 87 15.42 11.36 0.74
CA LEU A 87 14.59 10.16 0.61
C LEU A 87 14.90 9.20 1.75
N SER A 88 13.89 8.48 2.23
CA SER A 88 14.07 7.33 3.11
C SER A 88 14.80 6.18 2.41
N GLU A 89 15.08 5.14 3.20
CA GLU A 89 15.21 3.78 2.69
C GLU A 89 14.01 3.38 1.81
N GLU A 90 14.22 2.38 0.96
CA GLU A 90 13.18 1.82 0.10
C GLU A 90 12.28 0.88 0.89
N TYR A 91 10.97 1.07 0.77
CA TYR A 91 9.97 0.14 1.27
C TYR A 91 9.39 -0.66 0.11
N GLU A 92 9.24 -1.97 0.29
CA GLU A 92 8.44 -2.78 -0.63
C GLU A 92 6.96 -2.42 -0.49
N LEU A 93 6.31 -2.16 -1.63
CA LEU A 93 4.89 -1.87 -1.69
C LEU A 93 4.18 -2.91 -2.54
N TYR A 94 3.25 -3.64 -1.95
CA TYR A 94 2.45 -4.65 -2.63
C TYR A 94 1.03 -4.13 -2.84
N ARG A 95 0.54 -4.23 -4.07
CA ARG A 95 -0.86 -3.98 -4.40
C ARG A 95 -1.52 -5.32 -4.71
N PRO A 96 -2.25 -5.92 -3.74
CA PRO A 96 -2.96 -7.17 -3.99
C PRO A 96 -4.24 -6.95 -4.81
N PHE A 97 -4.82 -8.06 -5.27
CA PHE A 97 -6.11 -8.13 -5.97
C PHE A 97 -6.14 -7.42 -7.33
N VAL A 98 -5.00 -7.41 -8.02
CA VAL A 98 -4.89 -6.92 -9.40
C VAL A 98 -5.33 -8.03 -10.36
N PHE A 99 -6.63 -8.30 -10.37
CA PHE A 99 -7.22 -9.30 -11.26
C PHE A 99 -7.30 -8.76 -12.71
N PRO A 100 -7.02 -9.59 -13.72
CA PRO A 100 -7.08 -9.17 -15.11
C PRO A 100 -8.54 -8.88 -15.53
N TYR A 101 -8.74 -7.75 -16.19
CA TYR A 101 -10.03 -7.33 -16.74
C TYR A 101 -9.86 -6.65 -18.09
N LYS A 102 -10.95 -6.62 -18.87
CA LYS A 102 -11.04 -5.92 -20.16
C LYS A 102 -11.89 -4.67 -20.00
N LYS A 103 -11.50 -3.59 -20.68
CA LYS A 103 -12.32 -2.40 -20.86
C LYS A 103 -12.99 -2.49 -22.23
N ILE A 104 -14.32 -2.51 -22.27
CA ILE A 104 -15.09 -2.59 -23.52
C ILE A 104 -15.87 -1.28 -23.68
N LEU A 105 -15.58 -0.54 -24.75
CA LEU A 105 -16.32 0.67 -25.09
C LEU A 105 -17.68 0.30 -25.70
N THR A 106 -18.74 0.90 -25.19
CA THR A 106 -20.12 0.71 -25.65
C THR A 106 -20.81 2.06 -25.82
N GLU A 107 -22.01 2.09 -26.41
CA GLU A 107 -22.83 3.31 -26.51
C GLU A 107 -23.17 3.94 -25.15
N ARG A 108 -23.20 3.13 -24.07
CA ARG A 108 -23.47 3.58 -22.69
C ARG A 108 -22.22 4.00 -21.93
N GLY A 109 -21.04 3.89 -22.56
CA GLY A 109 -19.73 4.19 -21.99
C GLY A 109 -18.82 2.97 -21.88
N THR A 110 -17.72 3.13 -21.16
CA THR A 110 -16.74 2.06 -20.93
C THR A 110 -17.26 1.09 -19.87
N SER A 111 -17.37 -0.19 -20.23
CA SER A 111 -17.67 -1.27 -19.29
C SER A 111 -16.42 -2.01 -18.84
N ILE A 112 -16.44 -2.51 -17.60
CA ILE A 112 -15.40 -3.37 -17.04
C ILE A 112 -15.88 -4.82 -17.13
N TYR A 113 -15.08 -5.69 -17.73
CA TYR A 113 -15.41 -7.09 -17.91
C TYR A 113 -14.32 -8.00 -17.38
N PHE A 114 -14.68 -8.91 -16.48
CA PHE A 114 -13.83 -10.02 -16.04
C PHE A 114 -14.18 -11.27 -16.83
N GLU A 115 -13.17 -11.96 -17.35
CA GLU A 115 -13.36 -13.28 -17.96
C GLU A 115 -13.76 -14.32 -16.90
N GLU A 116 -14.50 -15.36 -17.29
CA GLU A 116 -15.01 -16.36 -16.34
C GLU A 116 -13.90 -17.02 -15.50
N ASN A 117 -12.73 -17.30 -16.08
CA ASN A 117 -11.58 -17.80 -15.33
C ASN A 117 -11.13 -16.81 -14.23
N ALA A 118 -11.09 -15.50 -14.53
CA ALA A 118 -10.76 -14.48 -13.53
C ALA A 118 -11.83 -14.43 -12.43
N LYS A 119 -13.11 -14.49 -12.79
CA LYS A 119 -14.22 -14.53 -11.82
C LYS A 119 -14.14 -15.76 -10.91
N ASP A 120 -13.88 -16.93 -11.46
CA ASP A 120 -13.75 -18.16 -10.68
C ASP A 120 -12.57 -18.08 -9.71
N LYS A 121 -11.45 -17.51 -10.14
CA LYS A 121 -10.32 -17.25 -9.25
C LYS A 121 -10.66 -16.25 -8.15
N MET A 122 -11.43 -15.20 -8.42
CA MET A 122 -11.91 -14.25 -7.39
C MET A 122 -12.87 -14.93 -6.40
N LYS A 123 -13.79 -15.78 -6.87
CA LYS A 123 -14.75 -16.51 -6.03
C LYS A 123 -14.08 -17.55 -5.14
N ASN A 124 -13.01 -18.18 -5.63
CA ASN A 124 -12.28 -19.23 -4.92
C ASN A 124 -11.00 -18.73 -4.26
N PHE A 125 -10.76 -17.42 -4.26
CA PHE A 125 -9.56 -16.82 -3.67
C PHE A 125 -9.50 -17.16 -2.18
N ARG A 126 -8.35 -17.68 -1.75
CA ARG A 126 -8.09 -18.01 -0.36
C ARG A 126 -6.61 -17.79 -0.03
N ILE A 127 -6.37 -17.13 1.08
CA ILE A 127 -5.07 -16.99 1.74
C ILE A 127 -5.17 -17.59 3.14
N ASP A 128 -4.14 -18.34 3.51
CA ASP A 128 -3.98 -18.85 4.86
C ASP A 128 -2.87 -18.13 5.63
N THR A 129 -1.91 -17.55 4.91
CA THR A 129 -0.78 -16.76 5.43
C THR A 129 -0.63 -15.44 4.68
N PHE A 130 0.17 -14.53 5.22
CA PHE A 130 0.57 -13.31 4.50
C PHE A 130 1.39 -13.61 3.24
N GLN A 131 2.19 -14.68 3.25
CA GLN A 131 2.98 -15.07 2.09
C GLN A 131 2.09 -15.54 0.93
N ASP A 132 0.98 -16.22 1.23
CA ASP A 132 0.00 -16.58 0.20
C ASP A 132 -0.61 -15.34 -0.47
N LEU A 133 -0.71 -14.22 0.27
CA LEU A 133 -1.18 -12.96 -0.27
C LEU A 133 -0.15 -12.37 -1.24
N ILE A 134 1.09 -12.16 -0.80
CA ILE A 134 2.08 -11.41 -1.60
C ILE A 134 2.74 -12.23 -2.72
N ASN A 135 2.78 -13.57 -2.61
CA ASN A 135 3.31 -14.45 -3.65
C ASN A 135 2.26 -14.84 -4.69
N ASN A 136 1.04 -14.32 -4.58
CA ASN A 136 -0.02 -14.60 -5.54
C ASN A 136 0.23 -13.86 -6.87
N GLN A 137 -0.14 -14.50 -7.99
CA GLN A 137 -0.07 -13.90 -9.33
C GLN A 137 -0.92 -12.63 -9.51
N PHE A 138 -1.86 -12.34 -8.61
CA PHE A 138 -2.71 -11.13 -8.64
C PHE A 138 -2.18 -10.03 -7.73
N VAL A 139 -0.86 -9.98 -7.51
CA VAL A 139 -0.19 -8.92 -6.76
C VAL A 139 0.79 -8.20 -7.66
N ASP A 140 0.74 -6.89 -7.58
CA ASP A 140 1.68 -5.99 -8.23
C ASP A 140 2.71 -5.52 -7.18
N LYS A 141 4.00 -5.73 -7.44
CA LYS A 141 5.11 -5.32 -6.57
C LYS A 141 5.67 -3.99 -7.06
N LYS A 142 5.73 -3.03 -6.15
CA LYS A 142 6.25 -1.68 -6.34
C LYS A 142 7.20 -1.32 -5.21
N TRP A 143 7.72 -0.11 -5.26
CA TRP A 143 8.61 0.42 -4.23
C TRP A 143 8.17 1.82 -3.84
N LEU A 144 8.34 2.16 -2.57
CA LEU A 144 7.95 3.46 -2.02
C LEU A 144 9.07 4.04 -1.19
N ARG A 145 9.26 5.35 -1.28
CA ARG A 145 10.18 6.13 -0.43
C ARG A 145 9.46 7.32 0.16
N ILE A 146 9.71 7.59 1.44
CA ILE A 146 9.23 8.78 2.14
C ILE A 146 10.15 9.95 1.77
N VAL A 147 9.54 11.09 1.44
CA VAL A 147 10.23 12.34 1.20
C VAL A 147 10.30 13.11 2.51
N TYR A 148 11.51 13.52 2.89
CA TYR A 148 11.75 14.42 4.00
C TYR A 148 12.17 15.79 3.51
N TYR A 149 11.81 16.82 4.27
CA TYR A 149 12.46 18.11 4.23
C TYR A 149 13.14 18.35 5.58
N GLU A 150 14.47 18.46 5.55
CA GLU A 150 15.37 18.34 6.69
C GLU A 150 15.22 16.97 7.36
N ASP A 151 14.32 16.85 8.33
CA ASP A 151 14.00 15.62 9.04
C ASP A 151 12.48 15.44 9.22
N LYS A 152 11.67 16.31 8.61
CA LYS A 152 10.21 16.21 8.67
C LYS A 152 9.68 15.43 7.47
N PRO A 153 8.87 14.38 7.69
CA PRO A 153 8.21 13.67 6.60
C PRO A 153 7.21 14.62 5.93
N VAL A 154 7.36 14.84 4.63
CA VAL A 154 6.51 15.76 3.86
C VAL A 154 5.73 15.07 2.75
N GLY A 155 6.05 13.81 2.42
CA GLY A 155 5.38 13.10 1.35
C GLY A 155 5.98 11.73 1.04
N TYR A 156 5.65 11.19 -0.13
CA TYR A 156 6.24 9.95 -0.63
C TYR A 156 6.35 9.95 -2.17
N ILE A 157 7.17 9.04 -2.67
CA ILE A 157 7.32 8.72 -4.09
C ILE A 157 7.15 7.20 -4.25
N GLN A 158 6.32 6.78 -5.19
CA GLN A 158 6.09 5.38 -5.56
C GLN A 158 6.71 5.09 -6.92
N ILE A 159 7.67 4.16 -6.95
CA ILE A 159 8.36 3.71 -8.14
C ILE A 159 7.74 2.41 -8.64
N ASN A 160 7.52 2.33 -9.94
CA ASN A 160 6.99 1.15 -10.62
C ASN A 160 7.91 0.71 -11.76
N TRP A 161 7.88 -0.58 -12.08
CA TRP A 161 8.45 -1.10 -13.31
C TRP A 161 7.46 -0.98 -14.45
N TYR A 162 7.92 -0.51 -15.61
CA TYR A 162 7.12 -0.33 -16.81
C TYR A 162 7.70 -1.22 -17.92
N ASP A 163 7.00 -2.33 -18.21
CA ASP A 163 7.45 -3.34 -19.18
C ASP A 163 7.62 -2.79 -20.60
N ASP A 164 6.82 -1.80 -20.99
CA ASP A 164 6.82 -1.18 -22.31
C ASP A 164 8.11 -0.40 -22.60
N ILE A 165 8.68 0.23 -21.58
CA ILE A 165 9.95 0.96 -21.67
C ILE A 165 11.13 0.20 -21.06
N GLY A 166 10.87 -0.95 -20.40
CA GLY A 166 11.89 -1.75 -19.74
C GLY A 166 12.67 -0.96 -18.68
N SER A 167 11.99 -0.11 -17.91
CA SER A 167 12.62 0.78 -16.93
C SER A 167 11.71 1.10 -15.75
N TYR A 168 12.33 1.62 -14.68
CA TYR A 168 11.63 2.18 -13.54
C TYR A 168 11.24 3.64 -13.76
N ASP A 169 10.03 4.00 -13.34
CA ASP A 169 9.58 5.40 -13.26
C ASP A 169 8.65 5.63 -12.05
N SER A 170 8.49 6.89 -11.67
CA SER A 170 7.50 7.32 -10.67
C SER A 170 6.09 7.10 -11.21
N SER A 171 5.38 6.18 -10.57
CA SER A 171 3.95 5.96 -10.85
C SER A 171 3.03 6.90 -10.09
N GLU A 172 3.48 7.40 -8.94
CA GLU A 172 2.71 8.27 -8.07
C GLU A 172 3.65 9.01 -7.11
N TRP A 173 3.33 10.25 -6.76
CA TRP A 173 3.97 10.96 -5.65
C TRP A 173 2.95 11.87 -4.98
N SER A 174 3.19 12.15 -3.70
CA SER A 174 2.31 13.01 -2.90
C SER A 174 3.12 13.87 -1.95
N ILE A 175 2.63 15.08 -1.71
CA ILE A 175 3.11 16.03 -0.73
C ILE A 175 1.94 16.40 0.18
N GLY A 176 2.16 16.38 1.50
CA GLY A 176 1.10 16.53 2.50
C GLY A 176 0.71 15.24 3.20
N ASN A 177 1.11 14.08 2.65
CA ASN A 177 0.77 12.78 3.23
C ASN A 177 1.81 12.33 4.27
N TYR A 178 1.77 12.97 5.44
CA TYR A 178 2.61 12.59 6.59
C TYR A 178 1.98 11.46 7.45
N HIS A 179 0.74 11.06 7.13
CA HIS A 179 0.03 9.99 7.84
C HIS A 179 0.73 8.65 7.63
N LEU A 180 1.18 8.38 6.40
CA LEU A 180 1.92 7.17 6.06
C LEU A 180 3.19 7.00 6.92
N PHE A 181 4.00 8.07 7.05
CA PHE A 181 5.19 8.03 7.89
C PHE A 181 4.87 7.75 9.36
N ASN A 182 3.83 8.41 9.91
CA ASN A 182 3.42 8.15 11.29
C ASN A 182 3.02 6.69 11.52
N ALA A 183 2.35 6.08 10.54
CA ALA A 183 1.99 4.67 10.62
C ALA A 183 3.22 3.75 10.56
N ILE A 184 4.23 4.12 9.76
CA ILE A 184 5.52 3.42 9.69
C ILE A 184 6.23 3.45 11.04
N GLU A 185 6.42 4.64 11.62
CA GLU A 185 7.08 4.79 12.92
C GLU A 185 6.31 4.09 14.03
N THR A 186 4.98 4.23 14.05
CA THR A 186 4.12 3.52 15.01
C THR A 186 4.33 2.00 14.92
N MET A 187 4.37 1.46 13.71
CA MET A 187 4.59 0.03 13.52
C MET A 187 6.01 -0.37 13.97
N LYS A 188 7.04 0.39 13.59
CA LYS A 188 8.43 0.13 13.99
C LYS A 188 8.59 0.14 15.52
N ASP A 189 8.01 1.12 16.20
CA ASP A 189 8.00 1.22 17.67
C ASP A 189 7.27 0.04 18.32
N PHE A 190 6.12 -0.35 17.77
CA PHE A 190 5.37 -1.50 18.25
C PHE A 190 6.16 -2.81 18.11
N LEU A 191 6.80 -3.05 16.95
CA LEU A 191 7.62 -4.24 16.71
C LEU A 191 8.84 -4.26 17.63
N LYS A 192 9.47 -3.10 17.85
CA LYS A 192 10.57 -2.95 18.82
C LYS A 192 10.13 -3.29 20.24
N TYR A 193 8.97 -2.82 20.67
CA TYR A 193 8.38 -3.18 21.97
C TYR A 193 8.12 -4.68 22.09
N LYS A 194 7.66 -5.32 21.00
CA LYS A 194 7.48 -6.77 20.91
C LYS A 194 8.79 -7.56 20.82
N LYS A 195 9.93 -6.89 20.64
CA LYS A 195 11.25 -7.49 20.37
C LYS A 195 11.26 -8.32 19.08
N GLU A 196 10.52 -7.86 18.07
CA GLU A 196 10.42 -8.44 16.74
C GLU A 196 11.24 -7.62 15.73
N ASN A 197 11.42 -8.16 14.52
CA ASN A 197 12.10 -7.46 13.43
C ASN A 197 11.30 -6.20 13.04
N THR A 198 11.98 -5.06 12.95
CA THR A 198 11.37 -3.75 12.66
C THR A 198 11.21 -3.45 11.17
N ASN A 199 11.65 -4.35 10.29
CA ASN A 199 11.39 -4.22 8.87
C ASN A 199 9.89 -4.28 8.59
N VAL A 200 9.44 -3.39 7.72
CA VAL A 200 8.02 -3.28 7.35
C VAL A 200 7.85 -3.28 5.85
N LYS A 201 6.72 -3.82 5.40
CA LYS A 201 6.22 -3.79 4.04
C LYS A 201 4.98 -2.91 4.00
N ILE A 202 4.64 -2.40 2.83
CA ILE A 202 3.44 -1.59 2.64
C ILE A 202 2.47 -2.35 1.75
N LEU A 203 1.20 -2.40 2.13
CA LEU A 203 0.12 -2.86 1.26
C LEU A 203 -0.78 -1.71 0.88
N SER A 204 -1.03 -1.55 -0.41
CA SER A 204 -1.96 -0.55 -0.94
C SER A 204 -3.19 -1.26 -1.50
N PHE A 205 -4.33 -1.08 -0.83
CA PHE A 205 -5.62 -1.56 -1.34
C PHE A 205 -6.34 -0.40 -2.00
N ASP A 206 -6.80 -0.61 -3.24
CA ASP A 206 -7.62 0.33 -3.98
C ASP A 206 -6.98 1.73 -4.19
N GLY A 207 -5.65 1.82 -4.06
CA GLY A 207 -4.84 3.02 -4.30
C GLY A 207 -4.81 4.04 -3.16
N LEU A 208 -5.88 4.12 -2.34
CA LEU A 208 -5.97 5.11 -1.26
C LEU A 208 -5.58 4.57 0.11
N ALA A 209 -6.07 3.38 0.49
CA ALA A 209 -5.84 2.85 1.83
C ALA A 209 -4.51 2.09 1.90
N LYS A 210 -3.57 2.60 2.70
CA LYS A 210 -2.25 1.98 2.89
C LYS A 210 -2.15 1.31 4.27
N TYR A 211 -1.51 0.16 4.29
CA TYR A 211 -1.28 -0.64 5.49
C TYR A 211 0.21 -0.87 5.65
N ILE A 212 0.75 -0.55 6.81
CA ILE A 212 2.12 -0.92 7.19
C ILE A 212 2.05 -2.28 7.84
N VAL A 213 2.83 -3.22 7.33
CA VAL A 213 2.76 -4.63 7.69
C VAL A 213 4.13 -5.10 8.14
N SER A 214 4.20 -5.86 9.23
CA SER A 214 5.46 -6.46 9.68
C SER A 214 6.04 -7.38 8.58
N GLU A 215 7.36 -7.61 8.59
CA GLU A 215 8.02 -8.41 7.56
C GLU A 215 7.38 -9.81 7.36
N ASP A 216 6.97 -10.43 8.47
CA ASP A 216 6.30 -11.73 8.54
C ASP A 216 4.78 -11.67 8.28
N GLY A 217 4.20 -10.47 8.24
CA GLY A 217 2.78 -10.26 8.02
C GLY A 217 1.88 -10.42 9.23
N ASN A 218 2.42 -10.65 10.41
CA ASN A 218 1.61 -10.90 11.62
C ASN A 218 0.91 -9.64 12.14
N TRP A 219 1.50 -8.46 11.92
CA TRP A 219 0.99 -7.19 12.43
C TRP A 219 0.72 -6.20 11.31
N TRP A 220 -0.41 -5.49 11.43
CA TRP A 220 -0.90 -4.54 10.42
C TRP A 220 -1.31 -3.24 11.09
N CYS A 221 -0.83 -2.13 10.56
CA CYS A 221 -1.11 -0.76 11.00
C CYS A 221 -1.67 0.03 9.82
N THR A 222 -2.63 0.93 10.05
CA THR A 222 -3.18 1.81 9.00
C THR A 222 -2.77 3.26 9.25
N ASP A 223 -2.55 4.00 8.16
CA ASP A 223 -2.40 5.46 8.20
C ASP A 223 -3.74 6.19 8.43
N GLY A 224 -4.86 5.47 8.26
CA GLY A 224 -6.21 5.98 8.39
C GLY A 224 -6.63 6.85 7.19
N GLU A 225 -5.90 6.84 6.08
CA GLU A 225 -6.30 7.55 4.87
C GLU A 225 -7.39 6.78 4.10
N GLY A 226 -8.26 7.50 3.39
CA GLY A 226 -9.34 6.90 2.60
C GLY A 226 -10.62 6.57 3.38
N THR A 227 -10.69 6.88 4.68
CA THR A 227 -11.91 6.77 5.50
C THR A 227 -12.58 8.12 5.76
N ILE A 228 -13.88 8.07 6.08
CA ILE A 228 -14.67 9.21 6.57
C ILE A 228 -14.18 9.69 7.96
N ASN A 229 -13.50 8.84 8.74
CA ASN A 229 -12.97 9.21 10.05
C ASN A 229 -11.51 8.75 10.27
N PRO A 230 -10.53 9.43 9.64
CA PRO A 230 -9.11 9.10 9.77
C PRO A 230 -8.63 9.10 11.21
N ALA A 231 -9.06 10.07 12.01
CA ALA A 231 -8.63 10.24 13.40
C ALA A 231 -8.96 9.03 14.29
N LYS A 232 -10.05 8.31 13.98
CA LYS A 232 -10.48 7.14 14.73
C LYS A 232 -9.59 5.92 14.49
N TYR A 233 -9.11 5.73 13.27
CA TYR A 233 -8.43 4.49 12.86
C TYR A 233 -6.91 4.64 12.72
N LYS A 234 -6.42 5.88 12.61
CA LYS A 234 -5.00 6.19 12.50
C LYS A 234 -4.19 5.45 13.58
N ASN A 235 -3.12 4.77 13.13
CA ASN A 235 -2.15 4.11 13.99
C ASN A 235 -2.71 2.93 14.83
N MET A 236 -3.92 2.45 14.53
CA MET A 236 -4.41 1.22 15.14
C MET A 236 -3.66 0.01 14.56
N ILE A 237 -3.37 -0.96 15.42
CA ILE A 237 -2.65 -2.19 15.07
C ILE A 237 -3.57 -3.40 15.26
N TRP A 238 -3.53 -4.31 14.29
CA TRP A 238 -4.27 -5.57 14.27
C TRP A 238 -3.34 -6.74 13.95
N SER A 239 -3.75 -7.93 14.41
CA SER A 239 -3.11 -9.17 13.99
C SER A 239 -3.65 -9.66 12.65
N PHE A 240 -2.85 -10.44 11.93
CA PHE A 240 -3.26 -11.07 10.67
C PHE A 240 -4.58 -11.87 10.80
N GLU A 241 -4.72 -12.64 11.88
CA GLU A 241 -5.91 -13.46 12.13
C GLU A 241 -7.20 -12.63 12.20
N GLU A 242 -7.12 -11.39 12.69
CA GLU A 242 -8.28 -10.52 12.80
C GLU A 242 -8.76 -10.00 11.44
N ILE A 243 -7.84 -9.86 10.49
CA ILE A 243 -8.11 -9.29 9.17
C ILE A 243 -8.27 -10.35 8.08
N LYS A 244 -7.77 -11.58 8.30
CA LYS A 244 -7.73 -12.71 7.35
C LYS A 244 -9.07 -12.96 6.67
N ASN A 245 -10.16 -12.98 7.44
CA ASN A 245 -11.50 -13.21 6.87
C ASN A 245 -11.94 -12.08 5.93
N ASN A 246 -11.59 -10.82 6.25
CA ASN A 246 -11.94 -9.69 5.38
C ASN A 246 -11.05 -9.67 4.13
N LEU A 247 -9.77 -10.03 4.25
CA LEU A 247 -8.87 -10.20 3.11
C LEU A 247 -9.40 -11.28 2.14
N ASN A 248 -9.83 -12.43 2.66
CA ASN A 248 -10.41 -13.51 1.85
C ASN A 248 -11.73 -13.13 1.17
N ASN A 249 -12.51 -12.21 1.75
CA ASN A 249 -13.77 -11.76 1.17
C ASN A 249 -13.60 -10.63 0.13
N ARG A 250 -12.50 -9.86 0.20
CA ARG A 250 -12.30 -8.69 -0.67
C ARG A 250 -12.42 -8.99 -2.17
N PRO A 251 -11.85 -10.07 -2.72
CA PRO A 251 -12.05 -10.40 -4.15
C PRO A 251 -13.52 -10.61 -4.53
N LYS A 252 -14.33 -11.20 -3.65
CA LYS A 252 -15.78 -11.38 -3.89
C LYS A 252 -16.53 -10.06 -3.84
N GLU A 253 -16.19 -9.19 -2.88
CA GLU A 253 -16.73 -7.82 -2.82
C GLU A 253 -16.43 -7.07 -4.11
N MET A 254 -15.19 -7.16 -4.59
CA MET A 254 -14.75 -6.55 -5.86
C MET A 254 -15.55 -7.04 -7.05
N LEU A 255 -15.67 -8.37 -7.20
CA LEU A 255 -16.44 -8.95 -8.28
C LEU A 255 -17.90 -8.47 -8.26
N ASN A 256 -18.54 -8.51 -7.10
CA ASN A 256 -19.93 -8.09 -6.94
C ASN A 256 -20.14 -6.61 -7.29
N TYR A 257 -19.22 -5.73 -6.91
CA TYR A 257 -19.30 -4.32 -7.26
C TYR A 257 -19.20 -4.08 -8.77
N PHE A 258 -18.26 -4.72 -9.46
CA PHE A 258 -18.13 -4.56 -10.92
C PHE A 258 -19.25 -5.26 -11.70
N GLU A 259 -19.88 -6.30 -11.16
CA GLU A 259 -21.08 -6.90 -11.75
C GLU A 259 -22.33 -6.03 -11.52
N THR A 260 -22.38 -5.28 -10.41
CA THR A 260 -23.46 -4.33 -10.10
C THR A 260 -23.33 -3.05 -10.94
N TYR A 261 -22.13 -2.48 -11.03
CA TYR A 261 -21.81 -1.25 -11.77
C TYR A 261 -21.04 -1.62 -13.03
N LYS A 262 -21.75 -2.14 -14.03
CA LYS A 262 -21.15 -2.66 -15.26
C LYS A 262 -20.41 -1.57 -16.04
N TYR A 263 -20.90 -0.34 -15.99
CA TYR A 263 -20.31 0.80 -16.69
C TYR A 263 -19.62 1.77 -15.71
N VAL A 264 -18.49 2.32 -16.11
CA VAL A 264 -17.73 3.31 -15.30
C VAL A 264 -18.59 4.54 -14.97
N SER A 265 -19.50 4.92 -15.86
CA SER A 265 -20.45 6.02 -15.67
C SER A 265 -21.48 5.77 -14.55
N GLU A 266 -21.72 4.51 -14.19
CA GLU A 266 -22.66 4.13 -13.12
C GLU A 266 -21.97 4.03 -11.75
N MET A 267 -20.63 4.02 -11.74
CA MET A 267 -19.86 3.92 -10.51
C MET A 267 -20.04 5.20 -9.67
N PRO A 268 -20.30 5.07 -8.36
CA PRO A 268 -20.38 6.22 -7.46
C PRO A 268 -19.16 7.13 -7.59
N LEU A 269 -19.41 8.43 -7.77
CA LEU A 269 -18.37 9.44 -7.85
C LEU A 269 -17.86 9.76 -6.43
N GLY A 270 -16.57 9.48 -6.20
CA GLY A 270 -15.88 9.77 -4.95
C GLY A 270 -16.06 8.70 -3.87
N GLY A 271 -15.06 8.59 -2.99
CA GLY A 271 -14.99 7.55 -1.95
C GLY A 271 -14.40 6.23 -2.46
N LEU A 272 -14.18 5.30 -1.53
CA LEU A 272 -13.69 3.96 -1.85
C LEU A 272 -14.84 3.05 -2.29
N PRO A 273 -14.67 2.22 -3.34
CA PRO A 273 -15.69 1.28 -3.79
C PRO A 273 -16.04 0.21 -2.74
N PHE A 274 -15.10 -0.05 -1.83
CA PHE A 274 -15.26 -0.97 -0.71
C PHE A 274 -14.80 -0.32 0.57
N LYS A 275 -15.41 -0.74 1.67
CA LYS A 275 -14.99 -0.31 2.98
C LYS A 275 -13.54 -0.74 3.26
N PRO A 276 -12.66 0.12 3.82
CA PRO A 276 -11.32 -0.31 4.21
C PRO A 276 -11.34 -1.47 5.23
N LEU A 277 -10.34 -2.37 5.15
CA LEU A 277 -10.25 -3.55 6.00
C LEU A 277 -10.31 -3.20 7.50
N TYR A 278 -9.61 -2.14 7.92
CA TYR A 278 -9.60 -1.71 9.32
C TYR A 278 -10.98 -1.35 9.86
N GLU A 279 -11.85 -0.76 9.06
CA GLU A 279 -13.21 -0.42 9.51
C GLU A 279 -14.06 -1.67 9.69
N SER A 280 -13.90 -2.66 8.78
CA SER A 280 -14.59 -3.95 8.88
C SER A 280 -14.13 -4.76 10.09
N VAL A 281 -12.84 -4.70 10.43
CA VAL A 281 -12.27 -5.34 11.62
C VAL A 281 -12.78 -4.66 12.89
N TYR A 282 -12.76 -3.33 12.92
CA TYR A 282 -13.21 -2.55 14.08
C TYR A 282 -14.70 -2.79 14.40
N GLU A 283 -15.57 -2.81 13.38
CA GLU A 283 -16.99 -3.11 13.59
C GLU A 283 -17.22 -4.50 14.14
N ARG A 284 -16.48 -5.50 13.65
CA ARG A 284 -16.56 -6.86 14.18
C ARG A 284 -16.15 -6.89 15.65
N ARG A 285 -15.02 -6.25 16.02
CA ARG A 285 -14.57 -6.14 17.42
C ARG A 285 -15.65 -5.50 18.30
N ASN A 286 -16.24 -4.39 17.85
CA ASN A 286 -17.29 -3.70 18.59
C ASN A 286 -18.57 -4.54 18.73
N LYS A 287 -18.97 -5.28 17.69
CA LYS A 287 -20.12 -6.18 17.75
C LYS A 287 -19.90 -7.29 18.78
N ILE A 288 -18.71 -7.88 18.81
CA ILE A 288 -18.34 -8.89 19.82
C ILE A 288 -18.34 -8.29 21.22
N LYS A 289 -17.73 -7.11 21.41
CA LYS A 289 -17.72 -6.40 22.70
C LYS A 289 -19.12 -6.09 23.20
N ASN A 290 -19.99 -5.57 22.33
CA ASN A 290 -21.37 -5.23 22.69
C ASN A 290 -22.18 -6.48 23.06
N MET A 291 -21.97 -7.59 22.34
CA MET A 291 -22.59 -8.87 22.66
C MET A 291 -22.12 -9.43 24.01
N LEU A 292 -20.81 -9.34 24.31
CA LEU A 292 -20.28 -9.73 25.62
C LEU A 292 -20.87 -8.88 26.75
N ILE A 293 -20.95 -7.56 26.56
CA ILE A 293 -21.59 -6.65 27.52
C ILE A 293 -23.05 -7.08 27.74
N ALA A 294 -23.80 -7.37 26.67
CA ALA A 294 -25.18 -7.82 26.78
C ALA A 294 -25.31 -9.15 27.56
N ILE A 295 -24.43 -10.13 27.31
CA ILE A 295 -24.40 -11.40 28.05
C ILE A 295 -24.11 -11.16 29.54
N ILE A 296 -23.13 -10.31 29.87
CA ILE A 296 -22.78 -9.98 31.26
C ILE A 296 -23.96 -9.29 31.96
N LEU A 297 -24.62 -8.34 31.28
CA LEU A 297 -25.80 -7.66 31.82
C LEU A 297 -26.94 -8.65 32.07
N LEU A 298 -27.21 -9.57 31.14
CA LEU A 298 -28.22 -10.63 31.31
C LEU A 298 -27.90 -11.55 32.50
N LEU A 299 -26.65 -11.97 32.65
CA LEU A 299 -26.21 -12.79 33.79
C LEU A 299 -26.35 -12.03 35.12
N ALA A 300 -25.97 -10.75 35.16
CA ALA A 300 -26.12 -9.91 36.34
C ALA A 300 -27.60 -9.74 36.73
N THR A 301 -28.48 -9.51 35.77
CA THR A 301 -29.93 -9.44 36.01
C THR A 301 -30.45 -10.78 36.53
N ALA A 302 -30.07 -11.91 35.93
CA ALA A 302 -30.49 -13.23 36.37
C ALA A 302 -30.05 -13.56 37.80
N MET A 303 -28.80 -13.27 38.15
CA MET A 303 -28.27 -13.43 39.52
C MET A 303 -29.02 -12.54 40.51
N THR A 304 -29.32 -11.30 40.14
CA THR A 304 -30.08 -10.37 41.00
C THR A 304 -31.48 -10.89 41.27
N VAL A 305 -32.20 -11.35 40.23
CA VAL A 305 -33.55 -11.92 40.37
C VAL A 305 -33.53 -13.20 41.22
N ALA A 306 -32.54 -14.08 41.01
CA ALA A 306 -32.38 -15.29 41.82
C ALA A 306 -32.07 -14.97 43.29
N GLY A 307 -31.19 -14.00 43.56
CA GLY A 307 -30.87 -13.52 44.90
C GLY A 307 -32.08 -12.93 45.62
N ILE A 308 -32.88 -12.09 44.94
CA ILE A 308 -34.14 -11.54 45.49
C ILE A 308 -35.11 -12.67 45.85
N LYS A 309 -35.30 -13.66 44.96
CA LYS A 309 -36.17 -14.82 45.23
C LYS A 309 -35.67 -15.71 46.38
N LEU A 310 -34.36 -15.85 46.53
CA LEU A 310 -33.77 -16.62 47.62
C LEU A 310 -33.96 -15.91 48.97
N VAL A 311 -33.69 -14.60 49.03
CA VAL A 311 -33.91 -13.78 50.22
C VAL A 311 -35.39 -13.72 50.60
N SER A 312 -36.30 -13.61 49.61
CA SER A 312 -37.74 -13.64 49.91
C SER A 312 -38.19 -14.99 50.45
N ARG A 313 -37.63 -16.10 49.97
CA ARG A 313 -37.92 -17.44 50.51
C ARG A 313 -37.39 -17.61 51.94
N ILE A 314 -36.20 -17.11 52.25
CA ILE A 314 -35.63 -17.18 53.61
C ILE A 314 -36.42 -16.30 54.59
N LYS A 315 -36.92 -15.13 54.16
CA LYS A 315 -37.77 -14.28 55.02
C LYS A 315 -39.17 -14.85 55.28
N ASN A 316 -39.64 -15.74 54.42
CA ASN A 316 -40.98 -16.33 54.50
C ASN A 316 -40.98 -17.78 55.03
N ALA A 317 -39.81 -18.29 55.46
CA ALA A 317 -39.64 -19.59 56.10
C ALA A 317 -39.39 -19.40 57.60
#